data_AF-A0A1A8AAJ6-F1
#
_entry.id   AF-A0A1A8AAJ6-F1
#
_cell.length_a   1.000
_cell.length_b   1.000
_cell.length_c   1.000
_cell.angle_alpha   90.00
_cell.angle_beta   90.00
_cell.angle_gamma   90.00
#
_symmetry.space_group_name_H-M   'P 1'
#
loop_
_entity.id
_entity.type
_entity.pdbx_description
1 polymer ?
#
loop_
_entity_poly.entity_id
_entity_poly.type
_entity_poly.pdbx_seq_one_letter_code
_entity_poly.pdbx_strand_id
1 'polypeptide(L)'
;MSGAYDDSMIDVSSDSFWEIGNYKRTVKRIDDGNRLCNDLMTCLHERARIEKAYAQQLTEWGKRWRQLIDKGPQYGSLELAWSALCTEAEKVSELHVDMKSALMGEDYEKLKNWQKDSYHKQMIGGFKETKEAEDGFRKAQKPWAKKLKEVETMKKAYHSACKEEKLAASRETNSKLESNNNPETQKKLQEKVEKCQQEVQKAKERYEKTLEELNKLTPQYMENMEQVFEQSQQFEDKRIRFFKEVLLEVKQHLDLSTNPSFQTIYHTLEDTVSATDADEDLKWFRSNHGPGMPMNWPTFEEWSTDLNRTLSRREKKKPSEGVTLTGISQTGSEHPVQPTKTSNSLTVPTITAPVNTNPFEDDEDEDEETAEEKQEALENHVTENKQEIKTASSTEKTPDWSDEDPVGNPFSANGDGNPFEDEPESPVVSVPVRALYDYEGQEQDELSFKAGDELTKIGEEDDQGWCKGRLKDGKTGLYPANYVEAIQ
;
A
#
# COMPACT_ATOMS: atom_id res chain seq x y z
N MET A 1 1.29 9.31 -16.55
CA MET A 1 1.26 9.50 -18.02
C MET A 1 -0.20 9.60 -18.47
N SER A 2 -0.60 10.67 -19.15
CA SER A 2 -1.96 10.84 -19.67
C SER A 2 -2.03 10.44 -21.15
N GLY A 3 -2.69 9.32 -21.46
CA GLY A 3 -2.92 8.90 -22.83
C GLY A 3 -3.96 9.78 -23.51
N ALA A 4 -3.52 10.74 -24.32
CA ALA A 4 -4.40 11.40 -25.29
C ALA A 4 -4.72 10.40 -26.41
N TYR A 5 -6.00 10.31 -26.79
CA TYR A 5 -6.42 9.52 -27.94
C TYR A 5 -5.96 10.24 -29.22
N ASP A 6 -4.99 9.65 -29.93
CA ASP A 6 -4.62 10.05 -31.28
C ASP A 6 -5.49 9.29 -32.28
N ASP A 7 -6.38 10.00 -32.97
CA ASP A 7 -7.27 9.47 -34.02
C ASP A 7 -6.54 9.42 -35.37
N SER A 8 -5.36 8.79 -35.38
CA SER A 8 -4.54 8.63 -36.58
C SER A 8 -4.86 7.29 -37.26
N MET A 9 -5.27 7.39 -38.53
CA MET A 9 -5.58 6.32 -39.50
C MET A 9 -5.36 4.88 -39.01
N ILE A 10 -6.46 4.13 -38.85
CA ILE A 10 -6.44 2.69 -38.61
C ILE A 10 -5.78 1.98 -39.81
N ASP A 11 -4.47 1.76 -39.71
CA ASP A 11 -3.82 0.64 -40.38
C ASP A 11 -4.53 -0.63 -39.92
N VAL A 12 -5.01 -1.44 -40.87
CA VAL A 12 -5.79 -2.65 -40.58
C VAL A 12 -4.82 -3.76 -40.16
N SER A 13 -4.24 -3.55 -38.98
CA SER A 13 -3.26 -4.42 -38.35
C SER A 13 -3.88 -5.76 -37.95
N SER A 14 -3.02 -6.74 -37.72
CA SER A 14 -3.39 -8.08 -37.20
C SER A 14 -4.04 -8.07 -35.81
N ASP A 15 -4.12 -6.90 -35.16
CA ASP A 15 -4.72 -6.69 -33.84
C ASP A 15 -6.19 -6.26 -33.89
N SER A 16 -6.80 -6.15 -35.08
CA SER A 16 -8.23 -5.87 -35.26
C SER A 16 -9.12 -6.79 -34.42
N PHE A 17 -10.15 -6.23 -33.78
CA PHE A 17 -11.15 -6.96 -32.98
C PHE A 17 -11.87 -8.07 -33.77
N TRP A 18 -12.06 -7.85 -35.07
CA TRP A 18 -12.75 -8.77 -35.97
C TRP A 18 -11.95 -10.03 -36.33
N GLU A 19 -10.64 -10.03 -36.05
CA GLU A 19 -9.81 -11.22 -36.25
C GLU A 19 -10.12 -12.33 -35.23
N ILE A 20 -9.78 -13.57 -35.60
CA ILE A 20 -10.16 -14.74 -34.80
C ILE A 20 -9.48 -14.70 -33.42
N GLY A 21 -10.30 -14.65 -32.36
CA GLY A 21 -9.84 -14.61 -30.97
C GLY A 21 -9.36 -13.24 -30.46
N ASN A 22 -9.37 -12.17 -31.25
CA ASN A 22 -8.91 -10.86 -30.76
C ASN A 22 -9.87 -10.17 -29.79
N TYR A 23 -11.13 -10.62 -29.72
CA TYR A 23 -12.09 -10.28 -28.67
C TYR A 23 -11.58 -10.57 -27.23
N LYS A 24 -10.53 -11.40 -27.07
CA LYS A 24 -9.87 -11.69 -25.78
C LYS A 24 -9.48 -10.44 -24.98
N ARG A 25 -9.19 -9.30 -25.64
CA ARG A 25 -8.91 -8.03 -24.95
C ARG A 25 -10.12 -7.51 -24.18
N THR A 26 -11.33 -7.65 -24.75
CA THR A 26 -12.59 -7.30 -24.09
C THR A 26 -12.91 -8.22 -22.93
N VAL A 27 -12.69 -9.53 -23.10
CA VAL A 27 -12.89 -10.54 -22.04
C VAL A 27 -11.95 -10.28 -20.86
N LYS A 28 -10.65 -10.07 -21.11
CA LYS A 28 -9.65 -9.76 -20.07
C LYS A 28 -10.00 -8.52 -19.25
N ARG A 29 -10.67 -7.52 -19.84
CA ARG A 29 -11.11 -6.30 -19.13
C ARG A 29 -12.06 -6.60 -17.96
N ILE A 30 -12.78 -7.72 -18.00
CA ILE A 30 -13.66 -8.18 -16.90
C ILE A 30 -12.80 -8.62 -15.71
N ASP A 31 -11.80 -9.48 -15.93
CA ASP A 31 -10.86 -9.92 -14.88
C ASP A 31 -10.05 -8.73 -14.33
N ASP A 32 -9.56 -7.85 -15.22
CA ASP A 32 -8.87 -6.61 -14.84
C ASP A 32 -9.78 -5.71 -13.99
N GLY A 33 -11.09 -5.70 -14.24
CA GLY A 33 -12.08 -4.97 -13.45
C GLY A 33 -12.22 -5.50 -12.01
N ASN A 34 -12.12 -6.81 -11.79
CA ASN A 34 -12.08 -7.37 -10.45
C ASN A 34 -10.79 -6.99 -9.73
N ARG A 35 -9.64 -7.09 -10.43
CA ARG A 35 -8.34 -6.68 -9.91
C ARG A 35 -8.32 -5.22 -9.49
N LEU A 36 -8.83 -4.31 -10.32
CA LEU A 36 -8.87 -2.87 -10.03
C LEU A 36 -9.69 -2.55 -8.77
N CYS A 37 -10.65 -3.39 -8.38
CA CYS A 37 -11.34 -3.24 -7.10
C CYS A 37 -10.41 -3.57 -5.93
N ASN A 38 -9.55 -4.60 -6.04
CA ASN A 38 -8.53 -4.89 -5.04
C ASN A 38 -7.48 -3.77 -4.98
N ASP A 39 -7.00 -3.31 -6.13
CA ASP A 39 -6.00 -2.23 -6.21
C ASP A 39 -6.53 -0.94 -5.53
N LEU A 40 -7.81 -0.59 -5.73
CA LEU A 40 -8.45 0.54 -5.05
C LEU A 40 -8.71 0.27 -3.55
N MET A 41 -9.14 -0.95 -3.16
CA MET A 41 -9.28 -1.32 -1.74
C MET A 41 -7.95 -1.18 -0.97
N THR A 42 -6.84 -1.65 -1.56
CA THR A 42 -5.50 -1.50 -1.00
C THR A 42 -5.12 -0.03 -0.86
N CYS A 43 -5.33 0.79 -1.91
CA CYS A 43 -5.07 2.23 -1.88
C CYS A 43 -5.85 2.96 -0.76
N LEU A 44 -7.13 2.63 -0.55
CA LEU A 44 -7.92 3.19 0.55
C LEU A 44 -7.41 2.73 1.92
N HIS A 45 -7.00 1.46 2.04
CA HIS A 45 -6.48 0.90 3.29
C HIS A 45 -5.11 1.49 3.67
N GLU A 46 -4.21 1.68 2.71
CA GLU A 46 -2.94 2.39 2.90
C GLU A 46 -3.17 3.84 3.34
N ARG A 47 -4.10 4.55 2.68
CA ARG A 47 -4.48 5.91 3.09
C ARG A 47 -5.03 5.93 4.51
N ALA A 48 -5.93 5.01 4.85
CA ALA A 48 -6.52 4.90 6.19
C ALA A 48 -5.47 4.60 7.29
N ARG A 49 -4.39 3.87 6.97
CA ARG A 49 -3.26 3.65 7.90
C ARG A 49 -2.48 4.94 8.17
N ILE A 50 -2.28 5.79 7.15
CA ILE A 50 -1.62 7.10 7.32
C ILE A 50 -2.44 7.99 8.28
N GLU A 51 -3.76 8.06 8.09
CA GLU A 51 -4.64 8.84 8.97
C GLU A 51 -4.61 8.33 10.42
N LYS A 52 -4.63 7.01 10.62
CA LYS A 52 -4.46 6.39 11.95
C LYS A 52 -3.11 6.79 12.58
N ALA A 53 -2.02 6.69 11.84
CA ALA A 53 -0.67 6.96 12.35
C ALA A 53 -0.51 8.43 12.78
N TYR A 54 -1.06 9.37 12.01
CA TYR A 54 -1.05 10.80 12.37
C TYR A 54 -1.85 11.06 13.66
N ALA A 55 -3.06 10.50 13.76
CA ALA A 55 -3.88 10.60 14.97
C ALA A 55 -3.19 10.02 16.21
N GLN A 56 -2.54 8.86 16.08
CA GLN A 56 -1.77 8.25 17.18
C GLN A 56 -0.64 9.17 17.67
N GLN A 57 0.16 9.72 16.75
CA GLN A 57 1.25 10.64 17.11
C GLN A 57 0.74 11.91 17.80
N LEU A 58 -0.37 12.51 17.33
CA LEU A 58 -0.99 13.65 18.00
C LEU A 58 -1.46 13.32 19.42
N THR A 59 -2.07 12.14 19.60
CA THR A 59 -2.57 11.66 20.90
C THR A 59 -1.43 11.45 21.90
N GLU A 60 -0.35 10.80 21.46
CA GLU A 60 0.85 10.57 22.28
C GLU A 60 1.55 11.88 22.65
N TRP A 61 1.69 12.79 21.68
CA TRP A 61 2.25 14.12 21.89
C TRP A 61 1.44 14.94 22.90
N GLY A 62 0.11 15.03 22.71
CA GLY A 62 -0.79 15.78 23.60
C GLY A 62 -0.79 15.22 25.02
N LYS A 63 -0.88 13.89 25.17
CA LYS A 63 -0.78 13.20 26.46
C LYS A 63 0.56 13.43 27.15
N ARG A 64 1.67 13.39 26.41
CA ARG A 64 3.03 13.63 26.94
C ARG A 64 3.19 15.08 27.41
N TRP A 65 2.81 16.06 26.58
CA TRP A 65 3.00 17.46 26.92
C TRP A 65 2.10 17.93 28.04
N ARG A 66 0.82 17.50 28.09
CA ARG A 66 -0.04 17.82 29.23
C ARG A 66 0.56 17.34 30.55
N GLN A 67 1.05 16.10 30.61
CA GLN A 67 1.76 15.59 31.81
C GLN A 67 3.04 16.36 32.19
N LEU A 68 3.71 17.02 31.23
CA LEU A 68 4.88 17.85 31.49
C LEU A 68 4.49 19.26 31.96
N ILE A 69 3.37 19.80 31.45
CA ILE A 69 2.79 21.08 31.89
C ILE A 69 2.23 20.93 33.31
N ASP A 70 1.37 19.94 33.58
CA ASP A 70 0.73 19.66 34.88
C ASP A 70 1.74 19.42 36.02
N LYS A 71 2.94 18.92 35.68
CA LYS A 71 4.05 18.69 36.63
C LYS A 71 5.10 19.81 36.61
N GLY A 72 4.94 20.77 35.72
CA GLY A 72 5.85 21.88 35.52
C GLY A 72 5.70 22.98 36.57
N PRO A 73 6.53 24.04 36.47
CA PRO A 73 6.43 25.21 37.34
C PRO A 73 5.45 26.28 36.81
N GLN A 74 4.84 26.07 35.64
CA GLN A 74 3.83 26.97 35.08
C GLN A 74 2.51 26.79 35.82
N TYR A 75 1.74 27.88 35.97
CA TYR A 75 0.44 27.89 36.63
C TYR A 75 -0.49 28.92 35.98
N GLY A 76 -1.77 28.90 36.37
CA GLY A 76 -2.71 29.99 36.12
C GLY A 76 -3.27 30.03 34.69
N SER A 77 -3.66 31.22 34.24
CA SER A 77 -4.26 31.40 32.92
C SER A 77 -3.32 31.00 31.77
N LEU A 78 -2.02 31.26 31.91
CA LEU A 78 -1.01 30.86 30.92
C LEU A 78 -0.78 29.33 30.86
N GLU A 79 -0.98 28.61 31.98
CA GLU A 79 -0.96 27.14 31.98
C GLU A 79 -2.13 26.58 31.15
N LEU A 80 -3.34 27.12 31.34
CA LEU A 80 -4.53 26.74 30.59
C LEU A 80 -4.36 27.00 29.07
N ALA A 81 -3.81 28.16 28.71
CA ALA A 81 -3.51 28.52 27.33
C ALA A 81 -2.49 27.56 26.67
N TRP A 82 -1.46 27.13 27.40
CA TRP A 82 -0.50 26.14 26.88
C TRP A 82 -1.14 24.75 26.77
N SER A 83 -1.88 24.30 27.78
CA SER A 83 -2.61 23.03 27.77
C SER A 83 -3.69 22.96 26.69
N ALA A 84 -4.21 24.09 26.21
CA ALA A 84 -5.14 24.16 25.09
C ALA A 84 -4.55 23.58 23.78
N LEU A 85 -3.24 23.72 23.54
CA LEU A 85 -2.56 23.09 22.40
C LEU A 85 -2.62 21.56 22.46
N CYS A 86 -2.52 20.98 23.66
CA CYS A 86 -2.66 19.53 23.83
C CYS A 86 -4.10 19.06 23.54
N THR A 87 -5.08 19.89 23.89
CA THR A 87 -6.51 19.63 23.63
C THR A 87 -6.87 19.80 22.16
N GLU A 88 -6.24 20.73 21.43
CA GLU A 88 -6.36 20.84 19.97
C GLU A 88 -5.87 19.57 19.29
N ALA A 89 -4.65 19.11 19.60
CA ALA A 89 -4.07 17.91 18.99
C ALA A 89 -4.93 16.65 19.24
N GLU A 90 -5.49 16.48 20.44
CA GLU A 90 -6.41 15.37 20.73
C GLU A 90 -7.72 15.48 19.92
N LYS A 91 -8.25 16.68 19.71
CA LYS A 91 -9.47 16.88 18.92
C LYS A 91 -9.24 16.73 17.42
N VAL A 92 -8.06 17.10 16.92
CA VAL A 92 -7.65 16.80 15.54
C VAL A 92 -7.42 15.29 15.38
N SER A 93 -6.79 14.62 16.35
CA SER A 93 -6.66 13.16 16.38
C SER A 93 -8.01 12.45 16.21
N GLU A 94 -9.02 12.83 17.01
CA GLU A 94 -10.39 12.30 16.89
C GLU A 94 -10.92 12.40 15.44
N LEU A 95 -10.78 13.57 14.78
CA LEU A 95 -11.23 13.77 13.40
C LEU A 95 -10.49 12.88 12.38
N HIS A 96 -9.20 12.61 12.58
CA HIS A 96 -8.43 11.71 11.72
C HIS A 96 -8.75 10.22 11.99
N VAL A 97 -9.12 9.85 13.22
CA VAL A 97 -9.68 8.52 13.54
C VAL A 97 -11.04 8.32 12.88
N ASP A 98 -11.91 9.34 12.89
CA ASP A 98 -13.20 9.32 12.19
C ASP A 98 -13.00 9.18 10.67
N MET A 99 -12.08 9.95 10.09
CA MET A 99 -11.71 9.84 8.67
C MET A 99 -11.23 8.43 8.30
N LYS A 100 -10.31 7.85 9.08
CA LYS A 100 -9.88 6.44 8.93
C LYS A 100 -11.06 5.47 9.02
N SER A 101 -12.04 5.77 9.87
CA SER A 101 -13.18 4.90 10.12
C SER A 101 -14.20 4.95 8.99
N ALA A 102 -14.44 6.12 8.39
CA ALA A 102 -15.25 6.25 7.17
C ALA A 102 -14.59 5.55 5.97
N LEU A 103 -13.29 5.78 5.73
CA LEU A 103 -12.54 5.12 4.64
C LEU A 103 -12.63 3.59 4.69
N MET A 104 -12.56 3.00 5.89
CA MET A 104 -12.57 1.53 6.07
C MET A 104 -13.95 0.92 6.29
N GLY A 105 -14.82 1.59 7.05
CA GLY A 105 -16.15 1.10 7.40
C GLY A 105 -17.21 1.38 6.34
N GLU A 106 -17.02 2.41 5.52
CA GLU A 106 -17.96 2.84 4.49
C GLU A 106 -17.37 2.63 3.09
N ASP A 107 -16.33 3.38 2.70
CA ASP A 107 -15.83 3.36 1.31
C ASP A 107 -15.26 1.98 0.89
N TYR A 108 -14.38 1.41 1.73
CA TYR A 108 -13.77 0.10 1.50
C TYR A 108 -14.82 -1.04 1.51
N GLU A 109 -15.71 -1.09 2.51
CA GLU A 109 -16.74 -2.13 2.56
C GLU A 109 -17.78 -1.96 1.44
N LYS A 110 -18.12 -0.74 1.02
CA LYS A 110 -18.96 -0.49 -0.17
C LYS A 110 -18.32 -1.06 -1.43
N LEU A 111 -17.03 -0.82 -1.64
CA LEU A 111 -16.26 -1.35 -2.77
C LEU A 111 -16.16 -2.89 -2.73
N LYS A 112 -15.87 -3.46 -1.56
CA LYS A 112 -15.78 -4.91 -1.31
C LYS A 112 -17.11 -5.64 -1.56
N ASN A 113 -18.22 -5.08 -1.07
CA ASN A 113 -19.55 -5.62 -1.29
C ASN A 113 -19.95 -5.53 -2.78
N TRP A 114 -19.72 -4.40 -3.43
CA TRP A 114 -19.97 -4.26 -4.87
C TRP A 114 -19.14 -5.24 -5.71
N GLN A 115 -17.87 -5.45 -5.36
CA GLN A 115 -17.01 -6.43 -6.03
C GLN A 115 -17.56 -7.85 -5.87
N LYS A 116 -17.96 -8.23 -4.65
CA LYS A 116 -18.56 -9.54 -4.34
C LYS A 116 -19.85 -9.80 -5.12
N ASP A 117 -20.71 -8.79 -5.25
CA ASP A 117 -21.99 -8.89 -5.96
C ASP A 117 -21.83 -8.81 -7.50
N SER A 118 -20.69 -8.28 -7.99
CA SER A 118 -20.42 -8.11 -9.42
C SER A 118 -19.57 -9.22 -10.04
N TYR A 119 -18.77 -9.95 -9.26
CA TYR A 119 -17.81 -10.94 -9.75
C TYR A 119 -17.93 -12.29 -9.04
N HIS A 120 -18.51 -13.28 -9.70
CA HIS A 120 -18.83 -14.57 -9.09
C HIS A 120 -17.75 -15.62 -9.42
N LYS A 121 -16.88 -15.94 -8.46
CA LYS A 121 -15.84 -16.98 -8.60
C LYS A 121 -16.46 -18.36 -8.91
N GLN A 122 -15.87 -19.11 -9.85
CA GLN A 122 -16.27 -20.47 -10.18
C GLN A 122 -15.38 -21.53 -9.50
N MET A 123 -15.90 -22.75 -9.28
CA MET A 123 -15.15 -23.86 -8.66
C MET A 123 -13.91 -24.31 -9.46
N ILE A 124 -13.80 -23.96 -10.75
CA ILE A 124 -12.67 -24.33 -11.63
C ILE A 124 -11.74 -23.11 -11.85
N GLY A 125 -11.85 -22.08 -11.00
CA GLY A 125 -11.17 -20.80 -11.16
C GLY A 125 -11.86 -19.87 -12.17
N GLY A 126 -11.43 -18.61 -12.16
CA GLY A 126 -12.02 -17.54 -12.97
C GLY A 126 -13.40 -17.07 -12.47
N PHE A 127 -13.93 -16.05 -13.15
CA PHE A 127 -15.25 -15.48 -12.87
C PHE A 127 -16.30 -15.96 -13.86
N LYS A 128 -17.54 -16.05 -13.39
CA LYS A 128 -18.71 -16.40 -14.20
C LYS A 128 -18.89 -15.42 -15.36
N GLU A 129 -18.76 -14.14 -15.07
CA GLU A 129 -18.95 -13.03 -16.01
C GLU A 129 -17.95 -13.11 -17.17
N THR A 130 -16.67 -13.35 -16.86
CA THR A 130 -15.60 -13.57 -17.84
C THR A 130 -15.89 -14.76 -18.75
N LYS A 131 -16.37 -15.88 -18.16
CA LYS A 131 -16.73 -17.08 -18.91
C LYS A 131 -17.95 -16.89 -19.81
N GLU A 132 -18.97 -16.19 -19.33
CA GLU A 132 -20.18 -15.87 -20.11
C GLU A 132 -19.84 -14.99 -21.32
N ALA A 133 -18.92 -14.03 -21.18
CA ALA A 133 -18.39 -13.24 -22.28
C ALA A 133 -17.57 -14.08 -23.28
N GLU A 134 -16.64 -14.92 -22.80
CA GLU A 134 -15.83 -15.81 -23.64
C GLU A 134 -16.69 -16.79 -24.45
N ASP A 135 -17.60 -17.51 -23.80
CA ASP A 135 -18.52 -18.43 -24.47
C ASP A 135 -19.48 -17.69 -25.44
N GLY A 136 -19.87 -16.46 -25.10
CA GLY A 136 -20.64 -15.55 -25.97
C GLY A 136 -19.90 -15.22 -27.27
N PHE A 137 -18.70 -14.65 -27.19
CA PHE A 137 -17.89 -14.30 -28.37
C PHE A 137 -17.51 -15.54 -29.17
N ARG A 138 -17.11 -16.62 -28.51
CA ARG A 138 -16.78 -17.89 -29.17
C ARG A 138 -17.98 -18.45 -29.94
N LYS A 139 -19.20 -18.34 -29.39
CA LYS A 139 -20.45 -18.75 -30.08
C LYS A 139 -20.74 -17.85 -31.28
N ALA A 140 -20.56 -16.53 -31.15
CA ALA A 140 -20.76 -15.55 -32.22
C ALA A 140 -19.77 -15.73 -33.39
N GLN A 141 -18.48 -15.92 -33.10
CA GLN A 141 -17.42 -16.01 -34.12
C GLN A 141 -17.32 -17.39 -34.80
N LYS A 142 -17.70 -18.48 -34.12
CA LYS A 142 -17.53 -19.87 -34.61
C LYS A 142 -18.07 -20.14 -36.03
N PRO A 143 -19.26 -19.67 -36.46
CA PRO A 143 -19.76 -19.92 -37.81
C PRO A 143 -18.88 -19.24 -38.88
N TRP A 144 -18.49 -17.99 -38.65
CA TRP A 144 -17.65 -17.20 -39.56
C TRP A 144 -16.22 -17.75 -39.61
N ALA A 145 -15.61 -18.05 -38.46
CA ALA A 145 -14.28 -18.66 -38.36
C ALA A 145 -14.20 -20.02 -39.07
N LYS A 146 -15.24 -20.86 -38.97
CA LYS A 146 -15.33 -22.10 -39.74
C LYS A 146 -15.32 -21.81 -41.24
N LYS A 147 -16.08 -20.81 -41.69
CA LYS A 147 -16.17 -20.48 -43.12
C LYS A 147 -14.89 -19.84 -43.66
N LEU A 148 -14.20 -19.01 -42.87
CA LEU A 148 -12.89 -18.47 -43.23
C LEU A 148 -11.85 -19.59 -43.46
N LYS A 149 -11.85 -20.63 -42.62
CA LYS A 149 -10.99 -21.81 -42.81
C LYS A 149 -11.28 -22.57 -44.11
N GLU A 150 -12.54 -22.62 -44.55
CA GLU A 150 -12.92 -23.17 -45.86
C GLU A 150 -12.38 -22.26 -47.00
N VAL A 151 -12.53 -20.93 -46.88
CA VAL A 151 -11.98 -19.93 -47.81
C VAL A 151 -10.45 -20.07 -47.96
N GLU A 152 -9.71 -20.16 -46.86
CA GLU A 152 -8.25 -20.39 -46.88
C GLU A 152 -7.87 -21.70 -47.59
N THR A 153 -8.66 -22.76 -47.40
CA THR A 153 -8.43 -24.05 -48.03
C THR A 153 -8.61 -23.95 -49.55
N MET A 154 -9.68 -23.28 -50.00
CA MET A 154 -9.91 -23.04 -51.43
C MET A 154 -8.87 -22.09 -52.04
N LYS A 155 -8.43 -21.06 -51.30
CA LYS A 155 -7.31 -20.18 -51.68
C LYS A 155 -6.03 -20.96 -51.94
N LYS A 156 -5.66 -21.87 -51.01
CA LYS A 156 -4.49 -22.75 -51.15
C LYS A 156 -4.61 -23.69 -52.36
N ALA A 157 -5.80 -24.24 -52.62
CA ALA A 157 -6.06 -25.07 -53.80
C ALA A 157 -5.92 -24.29 -55.12
N TYR A 158 -6.52 -23.09 -55.20
CA TYR A 158 -6.41 -22.20 -56.36
C TYR A 158 -4.96 -21.76 -56.62
N HIS A 159 -4.22 -21.35 -55.58
CA HIS A 159 -2.80 -20.99 -55.71
C HIS A 159 -1.95 -22.19 -56.19
N SER A 160 -2.26 -23.40 -55.75
CA SER A 160 -1.57 -24.63 -56.17
C SER A 160 -1.85 -24.94 -57.64
N ALA A 161 -3.10 -24.85 -58.08
CA ALA A 161 -3.48 -25.03 -59.48
C ALA A 161 -2.78 -24.01 -60.39
N CYS A 162 -2.73 -22.73 -60.01
CA CYS A 162 -2.01 -21.69 -60.76
C CYS A 162 -0.49 -21.96 -60.86
N LYS A 163 0.11 -22.54 -59.81
CA LYS A 163 1.51 -22.95 -59.82
C LYS A 163 1.76 -24.12 -60.77
N GLU A 164 0.87 -25.12 -60.78
CA GLU A 164 0.94 -26.26 -61.69
C GLU A 164 0.73 -25.87 -63.15
N GLU A 165 -0.21 -24.97 -63.43
CA GLU A 165 -0.48 -24.42 -64.77
C GLU A 165 0.73 -23.69 -65.34
N LYS A 166 1.35 -22.78 -64.56
CA LYS A 166 2.62 -22.13 -64.94
C LYS A 166 3.76 -23.13 -65.19
N LEU A 167 3.86 -24.19 -64.37
CA LEU A 167 4.86 -25.24 -64.56
C LEU A 167 4.59 -26.10 -65.81
N ALA A 168 3.32 -26.35 -66.14
CA ALA A 168 2.94 -27.05 -67.36
C ALA A 168 3.26 -26.21 -68.62
N ALA A 169 2.85 -24.94 -68.61
CA ALA A 169 3.08 -24.00 -69.72
C ALA A 169 4.59 -23.77 -69.97
N SER A 170 5.39 -23.64 -68.90
CA SER A 170 6.85 -23.57 -69.03
C SER A 170 7.47 -24.83 -69.64
N ARG A 171 7.01 -26.04 -69.25
CA ARG A 171 7.51 -27.30 -69.84
C ARG A 171 7.12 -27.46 -71.31
N GLU A 172 5.90 -27.05 -71.67
CA GLU A 172 5.44 -27.05 -73.05
C GLU A 172 6.26 -26.06 -73.90
N THR A 173 6.52 -24.87 -73.38
CA THR A 173 7.34 -23.83 -74.04
C THR A 173 8.80 -24.28 -74.22
N ASN A 174 9.40 -24.87 -73.18
CA ASN A 174 10.78 -25.36 -73.24
C ASN A 174 10.91 -26.53 -74.23
N SER A 175 9.95 -27.47 -74.26
CA SER A 175 9.94 -28.54 -75.26
C SER A 175 9.91 -27.97 -76.68
N LYS A 176 9.07 -26.97 -76.98
CA LYS A 176 9.02 -26.33 -78.31
C LYS A 176 10.35 -25.73 -78.79
N LEU A 177 11.32 -25.48 -77.88
CA LEU A 177 12.65 -24.96 -78.21
C LEU A 177 13.70 -26.05 -78.51
N GLU A 178 13.41 -27.33 -78.25
CA GLU A 178 14.36 -28.43 -78.51
C GLU A 178 14.25 -28.96 -79.96
N SER A 179 15.38 -29.15 -80.64
CA SER A 179 15.43 -29.52 -82.06
C SER A 179 14.96 -30.95 -82.42
N ASN A 180 14.52 -31.76 -81.45
CA ASN A 180 14.25 -33.19 -81.64
C ASN A 180 12.84 -33.60 -81.16
N ASN A 181 11.85 -32.75 -81.42
CA ASN A 181 10.48 -32.92 -80.92
C ASN A 181 9.66 -33.98 -81.68
N ASN A 182 9.17 -34.99 -80.95
CA ASN A 182 8.09 -35.86 -81.40
C ASN A 182 6.74 -35.09 -81.31
N PRO A 183 5.95 -34.96 -82.40
CA PRO A 183 4.62 -34.33 -82.39
C PRO A 183 3.67 -34.89 -81.32
N GLU A 184 3.77 -36.18 -81.02
CA GLU A 184 2.94 -36.87 -80.03
C GLU A 184 3.26 -36.42 -78.59
N THR A 185 4.53 -36.14 -78.30
CA THR A 185 4.99 -35.57 -77.03
C THR A 185 4.53 -34.11 -76.89
N GLN A 186 4.63 -33.33 -77.96
CA GLN A 186 4.18 -31.94 -77.98
C GLN A 186 2.67 -31.83 -77.73
N LYS A 187 1.87 -32.67 -78.41
CA LYS A 187 0.42 -32.76 -78.19
C LYS A 187 0.09 -33.09 -76.73
N LYS A 188 0.78 -34.08 -76.14
CA LYS A 188 0.58 -34.49 -74.74
C LYS A 188 0.95 -33.40 -73.72
N LEU A 189 1.93 -32.55 -74.02
CA LEU A 189 2.24 -31.38 -73.20
C LEU A 189 1.15 -30.31 -73.31
N GLN A 190 0.62 -30.07 -74.51
CA GLN A 190 -0.45 -29.10 -74.74
C GLN A 190 -1.78 -29.54 -74.09
N GLU A 191 -2.18 -30.81 -74.24
CA GLU A 191 -3.32 -31.42 -73.52
C GLU A 191 -3.17 -31.30 -71.99
N LYS A 192 -1.93 -31.34 -71.47
CA LYS A 192 -1.66 -31.12 -70.05
C LYS A 192 -1.83 -29.66 -69.63
N VAL A 193 -1.44 -28.70 -70.46
CA VAL A 193 -1.65 -27.26 -70.21
C VAL A 193 -3.14 -26.95 -70.16
N GLU A 194 -3.92 -27.39 -71.15
CA GLU A 194 -5.38 -27.20 -71.17
C GLU A 194 -6.04 -27.81 -69.93
N LYS A 195 -5.62 -29.02 -69.51
CA LYS A 195 -6.12 -29.64 -68.29
C LYS A 195 -5.80 -28.79 -67.05
N CYS A 196 -4.58 -28.28 -66.90
CA CYS A 196 -4.22 -27.42 -65.78
C CYS A 196 -5.03 -26.11 -65.79
N GLN A 197 -5.28 -25.51 -66.96
CA GLN A 197 -6.14 -24.31 -67.08
C GLN A 197 -7.59 -24.58 -66.65
N GLN A 198 -8.16 -25.72 -67.02
CA GLN A 198 -9.49 -26.13 -66.55
C GLN A 198 -9.52 -26.32 -65.02
N GLU A 199 -8.49 -26.89 -64.41
CA GLU A 199 -8.42 -27.03 -62.94
C GLU A 199 -8.21 -25.68 -62.23
N VAL A 200 -7.45 -24.74 -62.81
CA VAL A 200 -7.36 -23.35 -62.33
C VAL A 200 -8.74 -22.69 -62.30
N GLN A 201 -9.51 -22.80 -63.39
CA GLN A 201 -10.84 -22.20 -63.47
C GLN A 201 -11.82 -22.83 -62.46
N LYS A 202 -11.85 -24.16 -62.34
CA LYS A 202 -12.67 -24.86 -61.32
C LYS A 202 -12.27 -24.49 -59.89
N ALA A 203 -10.98 -24.34 -59.61
CA ALA A 203 -10.49 -23.94 -58.29
C ALA A 203 -10.84 -22.48 -57.98
N LYS A 204 -10.78 -21.60 -58.99
CA LYS A 204 -11.21 -20.19 -58.90
C LYS A 204 -12.70 -20.09 -58.56
N GLU A 205 -13.57 -20.75 -59.33
CA GLU A 205 -15.02 -20.75 -59.09
C GLU A 205 -15.40 -21.25 -57.69
N ARG A 206 -14.71 -22.29 -57.19
CA ARG A 206 -14.89 -22.78 -55.81
C ARG A 206 -14.44 -21.77 -54.77
N TYR A 207 -13.33 -21.08 -55.00
CA TYR A 207 -12.81 -20.05 -54.10
C TYR A 207 -13.74 -18.82 -54.06
N GLU A 208 -14.15 -18.31 -55.22
CA GLU A 208 -15.10 -17.19 -55.35
C GLU A 208 -16.44 -17.51 -54.69
N LYS A 209 -17.02 -18.70 -54.95
CA LYS A 209 -18.25 -19.15 -54.28
C LYS A 209 -18.10 -19.20 -52.75
N THR A 210 -16.97 -19.70 -52.24
CA THR A 210 -16.76 -19.80 -50.79
C THR A 210 -16.58 -18.42 -50.14
N LEU A 211 -15.97 -17.46 -50.87
CA LEU A 211 -15.90 -16.05 -50.48
C LEU A 211 -17.28 -15.39 -50.45
N GLU A 212 -18.14 -15.62 -51.46
CA GLU A 212 -19.51 -15.10 -51.43
C GLU A 212 -20.31 -15.64 -50.24
N GLU A 213 -20.16 -16.93 -49.92
CA GLU A 213 -20.81 -17.55 -48.76
C GLU A 213 -20.26 -16.99 -47.43
N LEU A 214 -18.97 -16.65 -47.35
CA LEU A 214 -18.40 -15.93 -46.19
C LEU A 214 -19.00 -14.51 -46.07
N ASN A 215 -19.04 -13.75 -47.17
CA ASN A 215 -19.59 -12.39 -47.21
C ASN A 215 -21.07 -12.36 -46.81
N LYS A 216 -21.84 -13.39 -47.17
CA LYS A 216 -23.26 -13.55 -46.74
C LYS A 216 -23.40 -13.83 -45.23
N LEU A 217 -22.38 -14.41 -44.57
CA LEU A 217 -22.36 -14.63 -43.12
C LEU A 217 -21.84 -13.42 -42.33
N THR A 218 -21.04 -12.54 -42.95
CA THR A 218 -20.38 -11.42 -42.26
C THR A 218 -21.33 -10.48 -41.52
N PRO A 219 -22.50 -10.05 -42.06
CA PRO A 219 -23.42 -9.18 -41.31
C PRO A 219 -23.93 -9.80 -40.01
N GLN A 220 -24.35 -11.08 -40.04
CA GLN A 220 -24.81 -11.79 -38.85
C GLN A 220 -23.68 -12.04 -37.84
N TYR A 221 -22.45 -12.24 -38.34
CA TYR A 221 -21.26 -12.32 -37.51
C TYR A 221 -21.02 -11.00 -36.77
N MET A 222 -21.07 -9.86 -37.47
CA MET A 222 -20.90 -8.54 -36.88
C MET A 222 -21.96 -8.26 -35.81
N GLU A 223 -23.25 -8.42 -36.14
CA GLU A 223 -24.37 -8.24 -35.21
C GLU A 223 -24.21 -9.08 -33.92
N ASN A 224 -23.85 -10.36 -34.06
CA ASN A 224 -23.68 -11.24 -32.90
C ASN A 224 -22.47 -10.86 -32.03
N MET A 225 -21.38 -10.38 -32.64
CA MET A 225 -20.20 -9.92 -31.89
C MET A 225 -20.47 -8.59 -31.18
N GLU A 226 -21.14 -7.66 -31.87
CA GLU A 226 -21.55 -6.36 -31.32
C GLU A 226 -22.50 -6.55 -30.13
N GLN A 227 -23.43 -7.51 -30.19
CA GLN A 227 -24.33 -7.83 -29.08
C GLN A 227 -23.56 -8.24 -27.80
N VAL A 228 -22.54 -9.10 -27.92
CA VAL A 228 -21.73 -9.55 -26.77
C VAL A 228 -20.76 -8.45 -26.31
N PHE A 229 -20.23 -7.66 -27.25
CA PHE A 229 -19.39 -6.51 -26.94
C PHE A 229 -20.16 -5.44 -26.16
N GLU A 230 -21.39 -5.12 -26.57
CA GLU A 230 -22.23 -4.13 -25.90
C GLU A 230 -22.64 -4.58 -24.48
N GLN A 231 -22.91 -5.87 -24.27
CA GLN A 231 -23.06 -6.42 -22.91
C GLN A 231 -21.79 -6.24 -22.06
N SER A 232 -20.61 -6.42 -22.66
CA SER A 232 -19.30 -6.20 -22.01
C SER A 232 -19.01 -4.71 -21.76
N GLN A 233 -19.57 -3.80 -22.57
CA GLN A 233 -19.53 -2.35 -22.36
C GLN A 233 -20.46 -1.91 -21.24
N GLN A 234 -21.67 -2.47 -21.15
CA GLN A 234 -22.62 -2.18 -20.07
C GLN A 234 -22.15 -2.67 -18.70
N PHE A 235 -21.42 -3.80 -18.66
CA PHE A 235 -20.76 -4.25 -17.43
C PHE A 235 -19.63 -3.29 -17.00
N GLU A 236 -18.83 -2.81 -17.96
CA GLU A 236 -17.77 -1.83 -17.73
C GLU A 236 -18.31 -0.47 -17.27
N ASP A 237 -19.39 0.04 -17.89
CA ASP A 237 -20.03 1.31 -17.53
C ASP A 237 -20.49 1.33 -16.05
N LYS A 238 -21.02 0.21 -15.55
CA LYS A 238 -21.36 0.04 -14.12
C LYS A 238 -20.11 0.23 -13.24
N ARG A 239 -18.99 -0.42 -13.57
CA ARG A 239 -17.73 -0.28 -12.81
C ARG A 239 -17.24 1.17 -12.83
N ILE A 240 -17.23 1.81 -14.00
CA ILE A 240 -16.74 3.19 -14.17
C ILE A 240 -17.59 4.17 -13.35
N ARG A 241 -18.92 4.05 -13.39
CA ARG A 241 -19.83 4.89 -12.60
C ARG A 241 -19.67 4.66 -11.11
N PHE A 242 -19.58 3.40 -10.69
CA PHE A 242 -19.38 3.03 -9.29
C PHE A 242 -18.03 3.54 -8.75
N PHE A 243 -16.94 3.42 -9.50
CA PHE A 243 -15.65 3.99 -9.13
C PHE A 243 -15.72 5.51 -8.98
N LYS A 244 -16.43 6.19 -9.89
CA LYS A 244 -16.64 7.64 -9.78
C LYS A 244 -17.44 8.02 -8.52
N GLU A 245 -18.44 7.22 -8.16
CA GLU A 245 -19.26 7.41 -6.95
C GLU A 245 -18.40 7.28 -5.69
N VAL A 246 -17.70 6.15 -5.51
CA VAL A 246 -16.82 5.90 -4.37
C VAL A 246 -15.71 6.96 -4.26
N LEU A 247 -15.08 7.35 -5.37
CA LEU A 247 -14.04 8.39 -5.34
C LEU A 247 -14.57 9.79 -4.94
N LEU A 248 -15.86 10.07 -5.16
CA LEU A 248 -16.50 11.31 -4.68
C LEU A 248 -16.91 11.24 -3.21
N GLU A 249 -17.20 10.06 -2.68
CA GLU A 249 -17.49 9.80 -1.26
C GLU A 249 -16.19 9.86 -0.44
N VAL A 250 -15.14 9.15 -0.88
CA VAL A 250 -13.77 9.28 -0.35
C VAL A 250 -13.32 10.75 -0.32
N LYS A 251 -13.57 11.53 -1.38
CA LYS A 251 -13.27 12.97 -1.39
C LYS A 251 -14.05 13.76 -0.33
N GLN A 252 -15.24 13.32 0.08
CA GLN A 252 -16.01 13.96 1.15
C GLN A 252 -15.46 13.58 2.52
N HIS A 253 -15.18 12.30 2.77
CA HIS A 253 -14.62 11.81 4.03
C HIS A 253 -13.24 12.41 4.34
N LEU A 254 -12.42 12.66 3.31
CA LEU A 254 -11.10 13.29 3.44
C LEU A 254 -11.13 14.82 3.65
N ASP A 255 -12.26 15.50 3.45
CA ASP A 255 -12.32 16.97 3.37
C ASP A 255 -12.74 17.66 4.67
N LEU A 256 -11.78 17.73 5.61
CA LEU A 256 -11.95 18.45 6.88
C LEU A 256 -12.24 19.95 6.72
N SER A 257 -11.97 20.58 5.56
CA SER A 257 -12.28 22.00 5.36
C SER A 257 -13.79 22.30 5.40
N THR A 258 -14.60 21.28 5.09
CA THR A 258 -16.07 21.33 5.17
C THR A 258 -16.63 20.90 6.53
N ASN A 259 -15.79 20.39 7.43
CA ASN A 259 -16.22 19.89 8.74
C ASN A 259 -16.31 21.06 9.76
N PRO A 260 -17.50 21.36 10.33
CA PRO A 260 -17.65 22.47 11.27
C PRO A 260 -16.91 22.24 12.60
N SER A 261 -16.69 20.98 13.00
CA SER A 261 -15.90 20.65 14.20
C SER A 261 -14.45 21.08 14.03
N PHE A 262 -13.87 20.90 12.84
CA PHE A 262 -12.49 21.34 12.54
C PHE A 262 -12.32 22.85 12.76
N GLN A 263 -13.25 23.66 12.27
CA GLN A 263 -13.25 25.11 12.53
C GLN A 263 -13.47 25.43 14.01
N THR A 264 -14.32 24.68 14.71
CA THR A 264 -14.64 24.92 16.14
C THR A 264 -13.43 24.69 17.04
N ILE A 265 -12.58 23.71 16.71
CA ILE A 265 -11.33 23.41 17.43
C ILE A 265 -10.41 24.65 17.48
N TYR A 266 -10.11 25.26 16.32
CA TYR A 266 -9.19 26.38 16.26
C TYR A 266 -9.75 27.67 16.88
N HIS A 267 -11.05 27.95 16.76
CA HIS A 267 -11.68 29.06 17.49
C HIS A 267 -11.61 28.84 19.01
N THR A 268 -11.83 27.61 19.49
CA THR A 268 -11.74 27.28 20.93
C THR A 268 -10.31 27.45 21.46
N LEU A 269 -9.30 27.09 20.64
CA LEU A 269 -7.89 27.35 20.95
C LEU A 269 -7.59 28.85 21.01
N GLU A 270 -8.03 29.63 20.02
CA GLU A 270 -7.85 31.08 19.97
C GLU A 270 -8.50 31.78 21.17
N ASP A 271 -9.74 31.42 21.52
CA ASP A 271 -10.46 31.94 22.69
C ASP A 271 -9.71 31.63 23.99
N THR A 272 -9.23 30.38 24.15
CA THR A 272 -8.53 29.95 25.38
C THR A 272 -7.17 30.65 25.53
N VAL A 273 -6.43 30.82 24.44
CA VAL A 273 -5.15 31.57 24.45
C VAL A 273 -5.39 33.06 24.71
N SER A 274 -6.42 33.64 24.09
CA SER A 274 -6.79 35.06 24.26
C SER A 274 -7.31 35.38 25.66
N ALA A 275 -7.78 34.39 26.42
CA ALA A 275 -8.20 34.52 27.81
C ALA A 275 -7.04 34.54 28.83
N THR A 276 -5.78 34.52 28.38
CA THR A 276 -4.60 34.64 29.27
C THR A 276 -4.56 36.02 29.94
N ASP A 277 -4.60 36.08 31.27
CA ASP A 277 -4.53 37.31 32.07
C ASP A 277 -3.26 37.30 32.95
N ALA A 278 -2.24 38.03 32.49
CA ALA A 278 -0.99 38.19 33.21
C ALA A 278 -1.12 38.99 34.52
N ASP A 279 -2.08 39.91 34.63
CA ASP A 279 -2.31 40.67 35.86
C ASP A 279 -2.98 39.80 36.93
N GLU A 280 -3.89 38.90 36.53
CA GLU A 280 -4.46 37.89 37.43
C GLU A 280 -3.40 36.90 37.93
N ASP A 281 -2.59 36.33 37.03
CA ASP A 281 -1.54 35.36 37.39
C ASP A 281 -0.47 35.98 38.32
N LEU A 282 -0.01 37.21 38.03
CA LEU A 282 0.95 37.94 38.87
C LEU A 282 0.35 38.31 40.24
N LYS A 283 -0.94 38.66 40.28
CA LYS A 283 -1.67 38.98 41.52
C LYS A 283 -1.86 37.74 42.39
N TRP A 284 -2.17 36.59 41.78
CA TRP A 284 -2.21 35.30 42.47
C TRP A 284 -0.85 34.98 43.09
N PHE A 285 0.24 35.03 42.31
CA PHE A 285 1.58 34.73 42.81
C PHE A 285 2.01 35.68 43.95
N ARG A 286 1.75 36.98 43.80
CA ARG A 286 2.02 37.98 44.85
C ARG A 286 1.30 37.66 46.17
N SER A 287 0.07 37.14 46.09
CA SER A 287 -0.77 36.83 47.25
C SER A 287 -0.38 35.52 47.92
N ASN A 288 0.00 34.51 47.14
CA ASN A 288 0.23 33.14 47.60
C ASN A 288 1.71 32.83 47.92
N HIS A 289 2.65 33.53 47.28
CA HIS A 289 4.09 33.28 47.38
C HIS A 289 4.94 34.56 47.57
N GLY A 290 4.31 35.74 47.59
CA GLY A 290 4.99 37.04 47.63
C GLY A 290 4.57 37.94 48.80
N PRO A 291 4.81 39.27 48.69
CA PRO A 291 4.51 40.24 49.76
C PRO A 291 3.04 40.39 50.16
N GLY A 292 2.10 39.71 49.49
CA GLY A 292 0.70 39.64 49.89
C GLY A 292 0.40 38.56 50.93
N MET A 293 1.33 37.64 51.19
CA MET A 293 1.16 36.62 52.23
C MET A 293 1.07 37.25 53.64
N PRO A 294 0.22 36.71 54.54
CA PRO A 294 0.15 37.19 55.92
C PRO A 294 1.45 36.88 56.67
N MET A 295 2.00 37.90 57.34
CA MET A 295 3.19 37.76 58.19
C MET A 295 2.87 38.12 59.65
N ASN A 296 3.10 37.16 60.54
CA ASN A 296 3.07 37.38 61.98
C ASN A 296 4.40 38.01 62.41
N TRP A 297 4.50 39.34 62.27
CA TRP A 297 5.68 40.09 62.70
C TRP A 297 5.93 39.92 64.21
N PRO A 298 7.20 39.86 64.66
CA PRO A 298 7.50 39.70 66.08
C PRO A 298 6.87 40.81 66.94
N THR A 299 5.97 40.42 67.84
CA THR A 299 5.42 41.28 68.89
C THR A 299 6.03 40.92 70.24
N PHE A 300 5.75 41.73 71.27
CA PHE A 300 6.09 41.36 72.64
C PHE A 300 5.33 40.09 73.06
N GLU A 301 6.06 39.08 73.55
CA GLU A 301 5.51 37.85 74.12
C GLU A 301 5.72 37.89 75.64
N GLU A 302 4.66 37.65 76.42
CA GLU A 302 4.77 37.54 77.88
C GLU A 302 5.50 36.25 78.26
N TRP A 303 6.52 36.37 79.11
CA TRP A 303 7.23 35.22 79.65
C TRP A 303 6.33 34.42 80.60
N SER A 304 6.08 33.16 80.27
CA SER A 304 5.34 32.22 81.12
C SER A 304 6.17 30.98 81.44
N THR A 305 5.90 30.34 82.58
CA THR A 305 6.60 29.11 83.00
C THR A 305 6.35 27.91 82.07
N ASP A 306 5.26 27.95 81.29
CA ASP A 306 4.93 26.91 80.31
C ASP A 306 5.72 27.07 78.98
N LEU A 307 6.25 28.26 78.68
CA LEU A 307 6.94 28.57 77.42
C LEU A 307 8.21 27.71 77.21
N ASN A 308 8.84 27.26 78.30
CA ASN A 308 10.00 26.36 78.27
C ASN A 308 9.66 24.95 77.71
N ARG A 309 8.38 24.55 77.64
CA ARG A 309 7.97 23.28 77.00
C ARG A 309 7.78 23.42 75.49
N THR A 310 7.36 24.59 75.00
CA THR A 310 7.01 24.80 73.59
C THR A 310 8.24 25.01 72.70
N LEU A 311 9.28 25.69 73.19
CA LEU A 311 10.51 25.94 72.43
C LEU A 311 11.24 24.66 71.98
N SER A 312 11.11 23.56 72.72
CA SER A 312 11.67 22.25 72.39
C SER A 312 10.85 21.45 71.37
N ARG A 313 9.64 21.92 70.99
CA ARG A 313 8.72 21.18 70.11
C ARG A 313 8.38 21.99 68.85
N ARG A 314 9.40 22.24 68.04
CA ARG A 314 9.25 22.76 66.66
C ARG A 314 8.56 21.70 65.80
N GLU A 315 7.23 21.69 65.80
CA GLU A 315 6.45 20.77 64.99
C GLU A 315 6.71 21.00 63.50
N LYS A 316 7.25 19.97 62.83
CA LYS A 316 7.29 19.92 61.36
C LYS A 316 5.85 19.73 60.86
N LYS A 317 5.21 20.79 60.37
CA LYS A 317 4.02 20.63 59.53
C LYS A 317 4.41 19.81 58.29
N LYS A 318 3.84 18.61 58.15
CA LYS A 318 3.75 17.94 56.84
C LYS A 318 2.74 18.68 55.96
N PRO A 319 2.84 18.59 54.62
CA PRO A 319 1.74 18.97 53.74
C PRO A 319 0.51 18.12 54.07
N SER A 320 -0.67 18.73 54.00
CA SER A 320 -1.94 18.05 54.28
C SER A 320 -2.47 17.37 53.02
N GLU A 321 -2.17 16.09 52.85
CA GLU A 321 -3.12 15.17 52.21
C GLU A 321 -4.15 14.73 53.27
N GLY A 322 -5.43 14.79 52.92
CA GLY A 322 -6.52 14.65 53.88
C GLY A 322 -6.95 13.19 54.09
N VAL A 323 -7.15 12.80 55.36
CA VAL A 323 -8.03 11.69 55.73
C VAL A 323 -8.76 12.05 57.03
N THR A 324 -10.09 12.12 56.97
CA THR A 324 -10.96 12.24 58.15
C THR A 324 -11.43 10.87 58.62
N LEU A 325 -11.13 10.51 59.87
CA LEU A 325 -11.82 9.41 60.58
C LEU A 325 -11.73 9.60 62.10
N THR A 326 -12.76 10.22 62.68
CA THR A 326 -12.93 10.33 64.14
C THR A 326 -13.93 9.29 64.64
N GLY A 327 -13.47 8.40 65.52
CA GLY A 327 -14.35 7.55 66.30
C GLY A 327 -14.74 8.18 67.64
N ILE A 328 -16.05 8.19 67.91
CA ILE A 328 -16.71 7.88 69.21
C ILE A 328 -16.34 8.73 70.45
N SER A 329 -17.38 9.23 71.14
CA SER A 329 -17.34 9.54 72.57
C SER A 329 -18.52 8.89 73.31
N GLN A 330 -18.29 8.43 74.54
CA GLN A 330 -19.22 7.69 75.39
C GLN A 330 -19.92 8.59 76.42
N THR A 331 -21.10 8.16 76.90
CA THR A 331 -21.57 8.02 78.32
C THR A 331 -23.10 7.94 78.32
N GLY A 332 -23.80 7.08 79.08
CA GLY A 332 -23.39 5.98 79.96
C GLY A 332 -24.59 5.31 80.68
N SER A 333 -24.31 4.24 81.43
CA SER A 333 -25.09 3.59 82.52
C SER A 333 -26.45 2.89 82.29
N GLU A 334 -26.53 1.71 82.91
CA GLU A 334 -27.70 0.88 83.32
C GLU A 334 -28.30 -0.20 82.37
N HIS A 335 -28.57 -1.37 82.97
CA HIS A 335 -29.10 -2.63 82.42
C HIS A 335 -30.56 -2.86 82.89
N PRO A 336 -31.30 -3.89 82.43
CA PRO A 336 -31.42 -4.50 81.10
C PRO A 336 -32.93 -4.59 80.69
N VAL A 337 -33.28 -5.45 79.69
CA VAL A 337 -34.59 -6.16 79.46
C VAL A 337 -35.12 -6.08 77.99
N GLN A 338 -35.51 -7.24 77.45
CA GLN A 338 -36.26 -7.50 76.18
C GLN A 338 -37.79 -7.57 76.44
N PRO A 339 -38.69 -7.80 75.45
CA PRO A 339 -38.84 -7.21 74.10
C PRO A 339 -40.32 -6.82 73.79
N THR A 340 -40.63 -6.14 72.67
CA THR A 340 -41.93 -6.16 71.91
C THR A 340 -41.81 -5.16 70.73
N LYS A 341 -42.05 -5.49 69.45
CA LYS A 341 -43.31 -5.76 68.71
C LYS A 341 -44.34 -4.61 68.64
N THR A 342 -44.30 -3.83 67.55
CA THR A 342 -45.41 -3.49 66.59
C THR A 342 -44.87 -2.47 65.57
N SER A 343 -44.81 -2.78 64.27
CA SER A 343 -45.89 -2.66 63.26
C SER A 343 -46.31 -1.22 62.94
N ASN A 344 -45.79 -0.65 61.85
CA ASN A 344 -46.61 -0.33 60.67
C ASN A 344 -45.76 -0.20 59.40
N SER A 345 -46.40 -0.38 58.25
CA SER A 345 -45.78 -0.72 56.95
C SER A 345 -46.14 0.27 55.83
N LEU A 346 -45.48 0.11 54.68
CA LEU A 346 -45.68 0.71 53.35
C LEU A 346 -44.88 2.03 53.17
N THR A 347 -43.91 2.15 52.25
CA THR A 347 -44.01 1.89 50.79
C THR A 347 -42.68 1.60 50.08
N VAL A 348 -42.74 0.71 49.06
CA VAL A 348 -41.96 0.61 47.79
C VAL A 348 -40.40 0.65 47.82
N PRO A 349 -39.70 -0.34 47.23
CA PRO A 349 -38.24 -0.38 47.21
C PRO A 349 -37.58 0.41 46.06
N THR A 350 -36.43 1.03 46.35
CA THR A 350 -35.45 1.47 45.35
C THR A 350 -34.16 0.68 45.58
N ILE A 351 -33.71 -0.10 44.60
CA ILE A 351 -32.41 -0.78 44.64
C ILE A 351 -31.38 0.12 43.94
N THR A 352 -30.54 0.77 44.73
CA THR A 352 -29.31 1.41 44.26
C THR A 352 -28.17 0.39 44.29
N ALA A 353 -27.58 0.09 43.13
CA ALA A 353 -26.27 -0.55 43.03
C ALA A 353 -25.19 0.52 42.80
N PRO A 354 -24.02 0.46 43.46
CA PRO A 354 -22.96 1.44 43.27
C PRO A 354 -22.09 1.13 42.04
N VAL A 355 -21.54 2.18 41.44
CA VAL A 355 -20.61 2.16 40.31
C VAL A 355 -19.17 2.12 40.81
N ASN A 356 -18.36 1.16 40.35
CA ASN A 356 -16.98 1.36 39.83
C ASN A 356 -16.25 0.03 39.60
N THR A 357 -15.71 -0.17 38.39
CA THR A 357 -14.32 -0.53 38.10
C THR A 357 -14.06 -0.40 36.59
N ASN A 358 -12.93 0.19 36.20
CA ASN A 358 -12.41 0.13 34.84
C ASN A 358 -12.04 -1.31 34.45
N PRO A 359 -12.26 -1.71 33.20
CA PRO A 359 -11.48 -2.73 32.51
C PRO A 359 -10.70 -2.09 31.35
N PHE A 360 -9.37 -2.08 31.47
CA PHE A 360 -8.42 -1.88 30.37
C PHE A 360 -7.38 -2.99 30.53
N GLU A 361 -7.72 -4.18 30.03
CA GLU A 361 -6.81 -5.31 29.86
C GLU A 361 -7.17 -5.95 28.52
N ASP A 362 -6.26 -5.79 27.56
CA ASP A 362 -5.79 -6.76 26.56
C ASP A 362 -6.79 -7.73 25.92
N ASP A 363 -7.11 -7.49 24.65
CA ASP A 363 -7.48 -8.52 23.66
C ASP A 363 -6.44 -8.48 22.52
N GLU A 364 -5.48 -9.41 22.55
CA GLU A 364 -4.66 -9.79 21.38
C GLU A 364 -5.41 -10.91 20.65
N ASP A 365 -5.95 -10.65 19.45
CA ASP A 365 -6.58 -11.69 18.63
C ASP A 365 -5.52 -12.61 18.00
N GLU A 366 -5.46 -13.87 18.44
CA GLU A 366 -4.64 -14.92 17.84
C GLU A 366 -5.24 -15.41 16.49
N ASP A 367 -4.50 -15.29 15.39
CA ASP A 367 -4.84 -15.91 14.11
C ASP A 367 -4.57 -17.43 14.15
N GLU A 368 -5.63 -18.24 14.21
CA GLU A 368 -5.56 -19.70 14.30
C GLU A 368 -5.33 -20.36 12.90
N GLU A 369 -4.08 -20.42 12.42
CA GLU A 369 -3.71 -21.21 11.24
C GLU A 369 -3.66 -22.72 11.55
N THR A 370 -4.61 -23.49 10.99
CA THR A 370 -4.61 -24.95 11.07
C THR A 370 -3.61 -25.58 10.10
N ALA A 371 -2.49 -26.06 10.62
CA ALA A 371 -1.54 -26.91 9.87
C ALA A 371 -1.89 -28.41 10.03
N GLU A 372 -2.17 -29.11 8.93
CA GLU A 372 -2.18 -30.59 8.89
C GLU A 372 -0.86 -31.12 8.33
N GLU A 373 -0.13 -31.91 9.13
CA GLU A 373 1.06 -32.62 8.70
C GLU A 373 0.74 -33.77 7.73
N LYS A 374 1.46 -33.86 6.61
CA LYS A 374 1.82 -35.14 6.00
C LYS A 374 3.25 -35.12 5.48
N GLN A 375 4.08 -35.92 6.14
CA GLN A 375 5.46 -36.21 5.74
C GLN A 375 5.54 -37.69 5.35
N GLU A 376 5.97 -37.99 4.11
CA GLU A 376 6.85 -39.16 3.87
C GLU A 376 7.50 -39.15 2.47
N ALA A 377 8.82 -39.35 2.49
CA ALA A 377 9.69 -39.99 1.50
C ALA A 377 9.56 -39.68 -0.01
N LEU A 378 10.64 -39.13 -0.57
CA LEU A 378 11.48 -39.89 -1.51
C LEU A 378 12.89 -39.27 -1.68
N GLU A 379 13.92 -40.02 -1.31
CA GLU A 379 15.31 -39.73 -1.66
C GLU A 379 15.52 -39.88 -3.18
N ASN A 380 16.46 -39.11 -3.76
CA ASN A 380 17.31 -39.64 -4.82
C ASN A 380 18.61 -38.85 -4.98
N HIS A 381 19.72 -39.58 -4.87
CA HIS A 381 21.08 -39.14 -5.20
C HIS A 381 21.23 -38.86 -6.71
N VAL A 382 21.89 -37.76 -7.08
CA VAL A 382 22.79 -37.72 -8.26
C VAL A 382 24.04 -36.93 -7.91
N THR A 383 25.20 -37.49 -8.28
CA THR A 383 26.56 -36.98 -8.04
C THR A 383 27.17 -36.36 -9.30
N GLU A 384 28.30 -35.66 -9.11
CA GLU A 384 29.25 -35.21 -10.15
C GLU A 384 28.79 -34.04 -11.07
N ASN A 385 29.69 -33.18 -11.59
CA ASN A 385 31.15 -33.23 -11.60
C ASN A 385 31.82 -31.84 -11.48
N LYS A 386 33.05 -31.81 -10.96
CA LYS A 386 33.91 -30.62 -10.85
C LYS A 386 34.94 -30.65 -11.97
N GLN A 387 35.07 -29.59 -12.77
CA GLN A 387 36.23 -29.43 -13.66
C GLN A 387 36.77 -28.00 -13.67
N GLU A 388 38.09 -27.90 -13.46
CA GLU A 388 38.87 -26.66 -13.45
C GLU A 388 39.11 -26.15 -14.88
N ILE A 389 39.19 -24.83 -15.06
CA ILE A 389 40.14 -24.24 -16.03
C ILE A 389 40.97 -23.18 -15.31
N LYS A 390 42.28 -23.41 -15.30
CA LYS A 390 43.32 -22.45 -14.88
C LYS A 390 43.65 -21.50 -16.05
N THR A 391 44.23 -20.33 -15.77
CA THR A 391 45.64 -19.99 -16.11
C THR A 391 45.93 -18.48 -16.10
N ALA A 392 47.03 -18.10 -15.42
CA ALA A 392 47.86 -16.87 -15.52
C ALA A 392 47.19 -15.46 -15.46
N SER A 393 47.59 -14.51 -14.59
CA SER A 393 48.92 -14.02 -14.14
C SER A 393 49.59 -13.01 -15.07
N SER A 394 49.66 -11.73 -14.62
CA SER A 394 50.79 -10.77 -14.64
C SER A 394 50.27 -9.46 -14.01
N THR A 395 50.74 -8.91 -12.87
CA THR A 395 52.00 -8.17 -12.61
C THR A 395 52.39 -7.20 -13.74
N GLU A 396 52.78 -5.94 -13.51
CA GLU A 396 53.24 -5.23 -12.30
C GLU A 396 53.31 -3.69 -12.50
N LYS A 397 53.50 -2.93 -11.40
CA LYS A 397 54.20 -1.62 -11.27
C LYS A 397 53.56 -0.27 -11.69
N THR A 398 53.30 0.54 -10.66
CA THR A 398 53.56 2.00 -10.58
C THR A 398 55.09 2.29 -10.62
N PRO A 399 55.59 3.49 -10.99
CA PRO A 399 55.65 4.71 -10.13
C PRO A 399 55.35 6.05 -10.90
N ASP A 400 55.48 7.30 -10.39
CA ASP A 400 55.33 7.98 -9.06
C ASP A 400 55.78 9.49 -9.19
N TRP A 401 55.40 10.40 -8.27
CA TRP A 401 55.79 11.86 -8.15
C TRP A 401 55.29 12.85 -9.23
N SER A 402 54.99 14.15 -9.00
CA SER A 402 55.05 15.05 -7.81
C SER A 402 54.23 16.36 -7.99
N ASP A 403 53.76 16.93 -6.87
CA ASP A 403 53.60 18.36 -6.47
C ASP A 403 52.88 19.41 -7.36
N GLU A 404 51.87 20.10 -6.80
CA GLU A 404 51.98 21.51 -6.30
C GLU A 404 50.73 21.94 -5.45
N ASP A 405 50.92 22.91 -4.55
CA ASP A 405 50.05 23.23 -3.39
C ASP A 405 48.79 24.11 -3.65
N PRO A 406 47.78 24.09 -2.75
CA PRO A 406 46.59 24.92 -2.82
C PRO A 406 46.72 26.29 -2.12
N VAL A 407 46.07 27.32 -2.65
CA VAL A 407 45.89 28.62 -1.96
C VAL A 407 44.66 28.56 -1.06
N GLY A 408 44.86 28.69 0.25
CA GLY A 408 43.81 28.52 1.25
C GLY A 408 42.88 29.72 1.47
N ASN A 409 41.83 29.50 2.26
CA ASN A 409 41.02 30.54 2.87
C ASN A 409 41.06 30.36 4.41
N PRO A 410 41.34 31.39 5.22
CA PRO A 410 41.57 31.24 6.65
C PRO A 410 40.26 31.34 7.44
N PHE A 411 40.06 30.43 8.40
CA PHE A 411 39.47 30.62 9.75
C PHE A 411 39.03 29.26 10.30
N SER A 412 39.97 28.54 10.92
CA SER A 412 39.65 27.40 11.81
C SER A 412 39.91 27.83 13.24
N ALA A 413 38.86 27.87 14.05
CA ALA A 413 38.93 27.92 15.51
C ALA A 413 37.78 27.08 16.06
N ASN A 414 38.11 26.03 16.82
CA ASN A 414 37.14 25.09 17.39
C ASN A 414 36.34 25.73 18.54
N GLY A 415 35.12 25.26 18.77
CA GLY A 415 34.30 25.69 19.91
C GLY A 415 32.87 25.15 19.90
N ASP A 416 32.73 23.86 20.21
CA ASP A 416 31.58 23.20 20.85
C ASP A 416 30.14 23.43 20.35
N GLY A 417 29.59 22.38 19.72
CA GLY A 417 28.43 21.67 20.29
C GLY A 417 27.02 22.26 20.12
N ASN A 418 26.23 21.66 19.23
CA ASN A 418 24.77 21.64 19.34
C ASN A 418 24.28 20.17 19.24
N PRO A 419 23.38 19.68 20.12
CA PRO A 419 23.08 18.25 20.23
C PRO A 419 21.72 17.89 19.61
N PHE A 420 21.70 17.33 18.40
CA PHE A 420 20.46 16.77 17.82
C PHE A 420 20.72 15.81 16.63
N GLU A 421 21.46 14.72 16.89
CA GLU A 421 21.46 13.52 16.03
C GLU A 421 21.51 12.27 16.93
N ASP A 422 20.36 11.90 17.51
CA ASP A 422 20.20 10.60 18.16
C ASP A 422 19.82 9.55 17.11
N GLU A 423 20.69 8.54 16.93
CA GLU A 423 20.35 7.31 16.22
C GLU A 423 19.24 6.55 16.96
N PRO A 424 18.35 5.81 16.25
CA PRO A 424 17.66 4.70 16.88
C PRO A 424 18.66 3.56 17.11
N GLU A 425 18.96 3.28 18.38
CA GLU A 425 19.75 2.10 18.79
C GLU A 425 19.06 0.80 18.35
N SER A 426 19.47 0.28 17.18
CA SER A 426 19.38 -1.15 16.86
C SER A 426 20.80 -1.71 16.79
N PRO A 427 21.01 -3.00 17.12
CA PRO A 427 22.35 -3.58 17.13
C PRO A 427 22.88 -3.65 15.69
N VAL A 428 23.70 -2.67 15.31
CA VAL A 428 24.26 -2.56 13.96
C VAL A 428 25.02 -3.83 13.63
N VAL A 429 24.47 -4.62 12.71
CA VAL A 429 25.08 -5.85 12.18
C VAL A 429 26.25 -5.48 11.28
N SER A 430 27.35 -5.02 11.87
CA SER A 430 28.56 -4.54 11.18
C SER A 430 29.39 -5.70 10.64
N VAL A 431 28.85 -6.41 9.64
CA VAL A 431 29.48 -7.57 9.02
C VAL A 431 30.29 -7.11 7.80
N PRO A 432 31.59 -7.42 7.73
CA PRO A 432 32.38 -7.18 6.54
C PRO A 432 31.89 -8.11 5.42
N VAL A 433 31.66 -7.53 4.24
CA VAL A 433 31.16 -8.21 3.04
C VAL A 433 32.09 -7.92 1.87
N ARG A 434 32.21 -8.86 0.93
CA ARG A 434 33.00 -8.73 -0.30
C ARG A 434 32.10 -8.75 -1.52
N ALA A 435 32.28 -7.81 -2.43
CA ALA A 435 31.57 -7.76 -3.70
C ALA A 435 31.95 -8.97 -4.58
N LEU A 436 30.93 -9.71 -5.04
CA LEU A 436 31.06 -10.82 -5.99
C LEU A 436 31.09 -10.34 -7.45
N TYR A 437 30.44 -9.20 -7.72
CA TYR A 437 30.27 -8.62 -9.05
C TYR A 437 30.48 -7.10 -9.00
N ASP A 438 30.78 -6.51 -10.16
CA ASP A 438 30.75 -5.06 -10.35
C ASP A 438 29.32 -4.54 -10.18
N TYR A 439 29.16 -3.43 -9.47
CA TYR A 439 27.89 -2.73 -9.33
C TYR A 439 28.05 -1.23 -9.58
N GLU A 440 27.18 -0.66 -10.39
CA GLU A 440 27.11 0.76 -10.70
C GLU A 440 25.71 1.25 -10.33
N GLY A 441 25.65 2.06 -9.28
CA GLY A 441 24.39 2.55 -8.72
C GLY A 441 23.65 3.47 -9.67
N GLN A 442 22.33 3.27 -9.80
CA GLN A 442 21.47 4.02 -10.72
C GLN A 442 20.87 5.26 -10.08
N GLU A 443 20.50 5.19 -8.80
CA GLU A 443 19.97 6.28 -7.99
C GLU A 443 21.02 6.88 -7.03
N GLN A 444 20.72 8.04 -6.42
CA GLN A 444 21.71 8.83 -5.67
C GLN A 444 22.11 8.22 -4.32
N ASP A 445 21.21 7.43 -3.74
CA ASP A 445 21.36 6.70 -2.49
C ASP A 445 22.02 5.32 -2.68
N GLU A 446 22.28 4.89 -3.92
CA GLU A 446 22.99 3.65 -4.22
C GLU A 446 24.53 3.79 -4.09
N LEU A 447 25.18 2.67 -3.78
CA LEU A 447 26.63 2.51 -3.84
C LEU A 447 27.09 2.06 -5.23
N SER A 448 28.36 2.33 -5.55
CA SER A 448 29.02 1.79 -6.73
C SER A 448 30.35 1.18 -6.29
N PHE A 449 30.65 -0.04 -6.74
CA PHE A 449 31.81 -0.83 -6.30
C PHE A 449 32.21 -1.86 -7.36
N LYS A 450 33.41 -2.43 -7.23
CA LYS A 450 33.97 -3.42 -8.13
C LYS A 450 34.04 -4.80 -7.49
N ALA A 451 34.00 -5.84 -8.32
CA ALA A 451 34.16 -7.22 -7.85
C ALA A 451 35.48 -7.37 -7.07
N GLY A 452 35.41 -7.86 -5.84
CA GLY A 452 36.53 -7.96 -4.91
C GLY A 452 36.65 -6.80 -3.89
N ASP A 453 35.90 -5.70 -4.05
CA ASP A 453 35.86 -4.64 -3.04
C ASP A 453 35.22 -5.13 -1.74
N GLU A 454 35.67 -4.59 -0.61
CA GLU A 454 35.12 -4.91 0.71
C GLU A 454 34.30 -3.72 1.23
N LEU A 455 33.06 -4.01 1.65
CA LEU A 455 32.11 -3.08 2.23
C LEU A 455 31.75 -3.54 3.66
N THR A 456 31.19 -2.64 4.46
CA THR A 456 30.57 -3.02 5.74
C THR A 456 29.06 -3.02 5.55
N LYS A 457 28.39 -4.17 5.74
CA LYS A 457 26.92 -4.22 5.88
C LYS A 457 26.55 -3.49 7.18
N ILE A 458 25.52 -2.64 7.15
CA ILE A 458 25.09 -1.83 8.32
C ILE A 458 23.57 -1.86 8.56
N GLY A 459 22.81 -2.54 7.71
CA GLY A 459 21.39 -2.82 7.90
C GLY A 459 21.05 -4.20 7.36
N GLU A 460 19.88 -4.72 7.72
CA GLU A 460 19.39 -6.00 7.18
C GLU A 460 18.97 -5.87 5.70
N GLU A 461 18.53 -6.99 5.12
CA GLU A 461 17.97 -7.01 3.77
C GLU A 461 16.48 -6.62 3.83
N ASP A 462 16.03 -5.74 2.94
CA ASP A 462 14.62 -5.34 2.85
C ASP A 462 13.78 -6.30 1.96
N ASP A 463 12.46 -6.10 1.94
CA ASP A 463 11.52 -6.90 1.14
C ASP A 463 11.79 -6.86 -0.38
N GLN A 464 12.68 -5.98 -0.85
CA GLN A 464 13.07 -5.82 -2.26
C GLN A 464 14.46 -6.40 -2.56
N GLY A 465 15.15 -6.96 -1.56
CA GLY A 465 16.47 -7.57 -1.71
C GLY A 465 17.65 -6.60 -1.60
N TRP A 466 17.44 -5.41 -1.04
CA TRP A 466 18.50 -4.40 -0.86
C TRP A 466 19.05 -4.41 0.57
N CYS A 467 20.35 -4.18 0.69
CA CYS A 467 21.04 -3.98 1.96
C CYS A 467 21.63 -2.57 2.03
N LYS A 468 21.69 -2.00 3.24
CA LYS A 468 22.43 -0.76 3.49
C LYS A 468 23.89 -1.05 3.82
N GLY A 469 24.82 -0.40 3.15
CA GLY A 469 26.26 -0.60 3.28
C GLY A 469 27.07 0.68 3.52
N ARG A 470 28.36 0.50 3.81
CA ARG A 470 29.38 1.56 3.86
C ARG A 470 30.66 1.12 3.15
N LEU A 471 31.16 1.97 2.25
CA LEU A 471 32.44 1.80 1.54
C LEU A 471 33.62 2.28 2.39
N LYS A 472 34.85 1.94 1.97
CA LYS A 472 36.10 2.31 2.66
C LYS A 472 36.40 3.81 2.69
N ASP A 473 35.79 4.58 1.79
CA ASP A 473 35.84 6.05 1.76
C ASP A 473 34.84 6.71 2.73
N GLY A 474 33.99 5.92 3.39
CA GLY A 474 32.93 6.38 4.29
C GLY A 474 31.58 6.61 3.62
N LYS A 475 31.44 6.49 2.29
CA LYS A 475 30.15 6.63 1.62
C LYS A 475 29.20 5.51 2.07
N THR A 476 28.01 5.88 2.50
CA THR A 476 26.92 4.95 2.85
C THR A 476 25.80 5.05 1.82
N GLY A 477 25.18 3.90 1.52
CA GLY A 477 24.11 3.79 0.52
C GLY A 477 23.55 2.37 0.42
N LEU A 478 22.63 2.16 -0.51
CA LEU A 478 22.02 0.86 -0.80
C LEU A 478 22.83 0.05 -1.81
N TYR A 479 22.74 -1.28 -1.72
CA TYR A 479 23.27 -2.22 -2.70
C TYR A 479 22.44 -3.52 -2.72
N PRO A 480 22.38 -4.28 -3.84
CA PRO A 480 21.65 -5.54 -3.89
C PRO A 480 22.34 -6.62 -3.04
N ALA A 481 21.60 -7.28 -2.16
CA ALA A 481 22.15 -8.24 -1.19
C ALA A 481 22.89 -9.41 -1.87
N ASN A 482 22.41 -9.84 -3.05
CA ASN A 482 22.99 -10.92 -3.85
C ASN A 482 24.27 -10.53 -4.63
N TYR A 483 24.74 -9.28 -4.56
CA TYR A 483 26.00 -8.85 -5.18
C TYR A 483 27.22 -9.00 -4.25
N VAL A 484 27.03 -9.46 -3.00
CA VAL A 484 28.10 -9.59 -2.02
C VAL A 484 28.05 -10.95 -1.29
N GLU A 485 29.18 -11.35 -0.71
CA GLU A 485 29.28 -12.47 0.24
C GLU A 485 29.78 -11.97 1.60
N ALA A 486 29.38 -12.61 2.70
CA ALA A 486 29.92 -12.32 4.02
C ALA A 486 31.37 -12.81 4.15
N ILE A 487 32.25 -11.96 4.66
CA ILE A 487 33.62 -12.33 5.02
C ILE A 487 33.58 -12.91 6.44
N GLN A 488 33.86 -14.21 6.59
CA GLN A 488 34.02 -14.90 7.88
C GLN A 488 35.43 -14.75 8.44
#